data_AF-X1M3Q8-F1
#
_entry.id   AF-X1M3Q8-F1
#
_cell.length_a   1.000
_cell.length_b   1.000
_cell.length_c   1.000
_cell.angle_alpha   90.00
_cell.angle_beta   90.00
_cell.angle_gamma   90.00
#
_symmetry.space_group_name_H-M   'P 1'
#
loop_
_entity.id
_entity.type
_entity.pdbx_description
1 polymer ?
#
loop_
_entity_poly.entity_id
_entity_poly.type
_entity_poly.pdbx_seq_one_letter_code
_entity_poly.pdbx_strand_id
1 'polypeptide(L)'
;KLIVSDKERHHPIKKYLTAKQFIDYCKANRVDASPHLLEIYEKYCLLFPVYRLIVPERYIKTTFEYRKRRLRDPSIPSFECCGDWKPIEHLFSALDSYRISDIAFLEDTFKNGHPLDNEFKSNNPFLKKPTQLDFVPWQDYCTTVGCEEGQPVKENLAEHYYMPCQIFVINDLNRMYIIEINYLTNHQKGYDCLRKKIHQSKILEFSDIFQTVSDYRMLEAVILSIIADKLETNIIEGDAHENFIW
;
A
#
# COMPACT_ATOMS: atom_id res chain seq x y z
N LYS A 1 13.66 -28.56 -9.34
CA LYS A 1 14.00 -27.28 -10.00
C LYS A 1 12.77 -26.37 -9.92
N LEU A 2 12.75 -25.45 -8.96
CA LEU A 2 11.70 -24.45 -8.86
C LEU A 2 11.93 -23.42 -9.97
N ILE A 3 11.03 -23.38 -10.94
CA ILE A 3 10.97 -22.32 -11.94
C ILE A 3 10.39 -21.10 -11.20
N VAL A 4 11.26 -20.30 -10.61
CA VAL A 4 10.89 -18.96 -10.14
C VAL A 4 10.63 -18.15 -11.41
N SER A 5 9.37 -17.89 -11.69
CA SER A 5 8.97 -17.03 -12.81
C SER A 5 9.65 -15.66 -12.63
N ASP A 6 10.39 -15.20 -13.64
CA ASP A 6 11.05 -13.89 -13.70
C ASP A 6 10.10 -12.68 -13.66
N LYS A 7 8.82 -12.89 -13.33
CA LYS A 7 7.86 -11.81 -13.13
C LYS A 7 8.12 -11.18 -11.77
N GLU A 8 8.79 -10.03 -11.83
CA GLU A 8 8.94 -9.03 -10.77
C GLU A 8 9.84 -9.42 -9.61
N ARG A 9 11.13 -9.68 -9.89
CA ARG A 9 12.16 -9.38 -8.88
C ARG A 9 12.09 -7.87 -8.60
N HIS A 10 11.59 -7.50 -7.42
CA HIS A 10 11.52 -6.12 -6.98
C HIS A 10 12.92 -5.49 -7.08
N HIS A 11 13.05 -4.42 -7.87
CA HIS A 11 14.31 -3.70 -7.94
C HIS A 11 14.52 -3.01 -6.58
N PRO A 12 15.64 -3.26 -5.87
CA PRO A 12 15.86 -2.80 -4.49
C PRO A 12 15.86 -1.27 -4.32
N ILE A 13 15.69 -0.53 -5.42
CA ILE A 13 15.71 0.93 -5.45
C ILE A 13 14.29 1.51 -5.41
N LYS A 14 13.23 0.74 -5.72
CA LYS A 14 11.84 1.22 -5.71
C LYS A 14 11.32 1.37 -4.28
N LYS A 15 11.53 2.57 -3.71
CA LYS A 15 11.14 2.90 -2.33
C LYS A 15 9.63 2.85 -2.08
N TYR A 16 8.84 3.28 -3.07
CA TYR A 16 7.38 3.30 -2.98
C TYR A 16 6.74 2.62 -4.20
N LEU A 17 5.59 1.99 -3.98
CA LEU A 17 4.80 1.26 -4.96
C LEU A 17 3.38 1.83 -4.96
N THR A 18 2.78 2.02 -6.14
CA THR A 18 1.35 2.33 -6.21
C THR A 18 0.53 1.18 -5.62
N ALA A 19 -0.71 1.42 -5.17
CA ALA A 19 -1.55 0.35 -4.59
C ALA A 19 -1.62 -0.89 -5.48
N LYS A 20 -1.76 -0.70 -6.81
CA LYS A 20 -1.75 -1.81 -7.78
C LYS A 20 -0.42 -2.57 -7.74
N GLN A 21 0.70 -1.86 -7.88
CA GLN A 21 2.03 -2.47 -7.84
C GLN A 21 2.33 -3.17 -6.51
N PHE A 22 1.86 -2.60 -5.40
CA PHE A 22 2.03 -3.19 -4.07
C PHE A 22 1.18 -4.45 -3.90
N ILE A 23 -0.06 -4.47 -4.40
CA ILE A 23 -0.89 -5.67 -4.43
C ILE A 23 -0.23 -6.76 -5.28
N ASP A 24 0.29 -6.41 -6.46
CA ASP A 24 0.98 -7.35 -7.34
C ASP A 24 2.25 -7.91 -6.65
N TYR A 25 3.01 -7.05 -5.96
CA TYR A 25 4.15 -7.44 -5.13
C TYR A 25 3.74 -8.39 -3.97
N CYS A 26 2.64 -8.12 -3.28
CA CYS A 26 2.11 -9.00 -2.23
C CYS A 26 1.74 -10.38 -2.80
N LYS A 27 1.03 -10.42 -3.93
CA LYS A 27 0.64 -11.66 -4.62
C LYS A 27 1.85 -12.48 -5.05
N ALA A 28 2.88 -11.84 -5.61
CA ALA A 28 4.13 -12.50 -5.99
C ALA A 28 4.82 -13.17 -4.79
N ASN A 29 4.65 -12.61 -3.60
CA ASN A 29 5.18 -13.14 -2.33
C ASN A 29 4.18 -13.99 -1.54
N ARG A 30 3.05 -14.39 -2.16
CA ARG A 30 2.00 -15.21 -1.54
C ARG A 30 1.40 -14.60 -0.27
N VAL A 31 1.29 -13.27 -0.26
CA VAL A 31 0.57 -12.51 0.77
C VAL A 31 -0.74 -12.01 0.14
N ASP A 32 -1.87 -12.35 0.75
CA ASP A 32 -3.18 -11.92 0.23
C ASP A 32 -3.34 -10.40 0.37
N ALA A 33 -3.72 -9.77 -0.74
CA ALA A 33 -3.92 -8.33 -0.81
C ALA A 33 -4.92 -8.02 -1.93
N SER A 34 -5.86 -7.14 -1.63
CA SER A 34 -6.82 -6.61 -2.59
C SER A 34 -7.09 -5.14 -2.28
N PRO A 35 -7.62 -4.35 -3.24
CA PRO A 35 -7.99 -2.96 -2.96
C PRO A 35 -8.96 -2.85 -1.77
N HIS A 36 -9.94 -3.75 -1.71
CA HIS A 36 -10.91 -3.82 -0.62
C HIS A 36 -10.25 -4.12 0.73
N LEU A 37 -9.30 -5.05 0.78
CA LEU A 37 -8.60 -5.39 2.01
C LEU A 37 -7.73 -4.24 2.51
N LEU A 38 -7.03 -3.54 1.61
CA LEU A 38 -6.24 -2.35 1.95
C LEU A 38 -7.13 -1.22 2.46
N GLU A 39 -8.28 -0.99 1.83
CA GLU A 39 -9.27 -0.01 2.28
C GLU A 39 -9.80 -0.34 3.69
N ILE A 40 -10.11 -1.61 3.97
CA ILE A 40 -10.50 -2.08 5.30
C ILE A 40 -9.41 -1.78 6.33
N TYR A 41 -8.15 -2.11 6.02
CA TYR A 41 -7.04 -1.84 6.93
C TYR A 41 -6.84 -0.35 7.19
N GLU A 42 -7.05 0.50 6.18
CA GLU A 42 -7.00 1.94 6.35
C GLU A 42 -8.15 2.45 7.24
N LYS A 43 -9.38 2.01 6.96
CA LYS A 43 -10.60 2.37 7.70
C LYS A 43 -10.47 2.09 9.20
N TYR A 44 -9.85 0.98 9.55
CA TYR A 44 -9.64 0.56 10.94
C TYR A 44 -8.28 0.97 11.51
N CYS A 45 -7.54 1.87 10.84
CA CYS A 45 -6.27 2.44 11.31
C CYS A 45 -5.15 1.40 11.52
N LEU A 46 -5.17 0.32 10.74
CA LEU A 46 -4.25 -0.81 10.83
C LEU A 46 -3.05 -0.63 9.92
N LEU A 47 -3.32 -0.14 8.71
CA LEU A 47 -2.33 0.14 7.70
C LEU A 47 -2.76 1.35 6.90
N PHE A 48 -1.91 2.36 6.86
CA PHE A 48 -2.07 3.51 6.00
C PHE A 48 -1.08 3.42 4.83
N PRO A 49 -1.44 3.93 3.63
CA PRO A 49 -0.44 4.24 2.63
C PRO A 49 0.56 5.25 3.20
N VAL A 50 1.83 5.18 2.79
CA VAL A 50 2.85 6.15 3.23
C VAL A 50 2.55 7.53 2.66
N TYR A 51 2.11 7.59 1.41
CA TYR A 51 1.63 8.81 0.79
C TYR A 51 0.32 8.57 0.04
N ARG A 52 -0.54 9.59 0.03
CA ARG A 52 -1.70 9.69 -0.86
C ARG A 52 -1.53 10.93 -1.73
N LEU A 53 -1.51 10.71 -3.04
CA LEU A 53 -1.60 11.78 -4.03
C LEU A 53 -3.09 11.99 -4.36
N ILE A 54 -3.60 13.19 -4.15
CA ILE A 54 -4.97 13.58 -4.48
C ILE A 54 -4.93 14.57 -5.64
N VAL A 55 -5.38 14.11 -6.79
CA VAL A 55 -5.45 14.89 -8.01
C VAL A 55 -6.74 15.71 -8.01
N PRO A 56 -6.69 17.03 -8.30
CA PRO A 56 -7.89 17.83 -8.44
C PRO A 56 -8.78 17.31 -9.57
N GLU A 57 -10.08 17.18 -9.28
CA GLU A 57 -11.06 16.76 -10.29
C GLU A 57 -11.05 17.64 -11.53
N ARG A 58 -10.91 18.96 -11.36
CA ARG A 58 -10.80 19.90 -12.48
C ARG A 58 -9.59 19.60 -13.36
N TYR A 59 -8.45 19.29 -12.75
CA TYR A 59 -7.22 18.94 -13.50
C TYR A 59 -7.44 17.67 -14.33
N ILE A 60 -7.98 16.61 -13.74
CA ILE A 60 -8.25 15.34 -14.45
C ILE A 60 -9.25 15.57 -15.60
N LYS A 61 -10.35 16.28 -15.35
CA LYS A 61 -11.35 16.57 -16.39
C LYS A 61 -10.74 17.36 -17.56
N THR A 62 -9.95 18.39 -17.25
CA THR A 62 -9.30 19.22 -18.28
C THR A 62 -8.26 18.42 -19.07
N THR A 63 -7.43 17.62 -18.40
CA THR A 63 -6.43 16.79 -19.08
C THR A 63 -7.06 15.67 -19.90
N PHE A 64 -8.16 15.07 -19.44
CA PHE A 64 -8.96 14.11 -20.20
C PHE A 64 -9.50 14.73 -21.50
N GLU A 65 -10.20 15.87 -21.41
CA GLU A 65 -10.72 16.58 -22.57
C GLU A 65 -9.62 17.01 -23.54
N TYR A 66 -8.49 17.48 -23.01
CA TYR A 66 -7.32 17.81 -23.81
C TYR A 66 -6.79 16.61 -24.60
N ARG A 67 -6.57 15.47 -23.93
CA ARG A 67 -6.09 14.22 -24.58
C ARG A 67 -7.05 13.78 -25.67
N LYS A 68 -8.36 13.81 -25.40
CA LYS A 68 -9.41 13.47 -26.36
C LYS A 68 -9.41 14.37 -27.59
N ARG A 69 -9.23 15.68 -27.40
CA ARG A 69 -9.13 16.62 -28.53
C ARG A 69 -7.85 16.36 -29.34
N ARG A 70 -6.71 16.17 -28.68
CA ARG A 70 -5.43 15.92 -29.33
C ARG A 70 -5.41 14.61 -30.14
N LEU A 71 -6.13 13.59 -29.69
CA LEU A 71 -6.34 12.34 -30.45
C LEU A 71 -7.10 12.57 -31.76
N ARG A 72 -8.02 13.56 -31.79
CA ARG A 72 -8.77 13.92 -33.01
C ARG A 72 -8.00 14.87 -33.90
N ASP A 73 -7.23 15.77 -33.30
CA ASP A 73 -6.41 16.76 -33.99
C ASP A 73 -5.03 16.87 -33.32
N PRO A 74 -4.01 16.21 -33.90
CA PRO A 74 -2.64 16.26 -33.39
C PRO A 74 -2.00 17.65 -33.45
N SER A 75 -2.58 18.62 -34.18
CA SER A 75 -2.06 19.99 -34.28
C SER A 75 -2.36 20.84 -33.05
N ILE A 76 -3.22 20.36 -32.15
CA ILE A 76 -3.52 21.04 -30.89
C ILE A 76 -2.24 21.19 -30.06
N PRO A 77 -1.90 22.42 -29.62
CA PRO A 77 -0.70 22.69 -28.82
C PRO A 77 -0.62 21.84 -27.56
N SER A 78 0.57 21.73 -26.96
CA SER A 78 0.73 21.11 -25.64
C SER A 78 -0.21 21.74 -24.61
N PHE A 79 -0.74 20.92 -23.70
CA PHE A 79 -1.54 21.41 -22.59
C PHE A 79 -0.72 22.40 -21.75
N GLU A 80 -1.20 23.64 -21.65
CA GLU A 80 -0.61 24.63 -20.74
C GLU A 80 -1.31 24.56 -19.39
N CYS A 81 -0.54 24.12 -18.40
CA CYS A 81 -1.01 23.96 -17.05
C CYS A 81 -1.23 25.30 -16.36
N CYS A 82 -2.38 25.46 -15.71
CA CYS A 82 -2.64 26.59 -14.84
C CYS A 82 -1.60 26.63 -13.71
N GLY A 83 -1.24 27.83 -13.23
CA GLY A 83 -0.25 28.00 -12.16
C GLY A 83 -0.50 27.12 -10.93
N ASP A 84 -1.77 26.97 -10.54
CA ASP A 84 -2.19 26.19 -9.38
C ASP A 84 -1.97 24.68 -9.54
N TRP A 85 -1.82 24.19 -10.77
CA TRP A 85 -1.63 22.77 -11.09
C TRP A 85 -0.17 22.43 -11.39
N LYS A 86 0.72 23.43 -11.50
CA LYS A 86 2.17 23.20 -11.68
C LYS A 86 2.76 22.21 -10.67
N PRO A 87 2.41 22.22 -9.37
CA PRO A 87 2.96 21.24 -8.43
C PRO A 87 2.63 19.79 -8.80
N ILE A 88 1.45 19.53 -9.38
CA ILE A 88 1.06 18.17 -9.73
C ILE A 88 1.77 17.67 -10.99
N GLU A 89 1.93 18.55 -11.98
CA GLU A 89 2.68 18.21 -13.19
C GLU A 89 4.16 17.99 -12.90
N HIS A 90 4.74 18.83 -12.04
CA HIS A 90 6.12 18.64 -11.58
C HIS A 90 6.29 17.27 -10.91
N LEU A 91 5.38 16.91 -10.01
CA LEU A 91 5.40 15.59 -9.37
C LEU A 91 5.23 14.44 -10.38
N PHE A 92 4.29 14.54 -11.32
CA PHE A 92 4.12 13.50 -12.35
C PHE A 92 5.35 13.37 -13.25
N SER A 93 5.93 14.48 -13.68
CA SER A 93 7.17 14.48 -14.47
C SER A 93 8.33 13.85 -13.70
N ALA A 94 8.47 14.15 -12.42
CA ALA A 94 9.50 13.56 -11.56
C ALA A 94 9.27 12.04 -11.34
N LEU A 95 8.02 11.62 -11.15
CA LEU A 95 7.65 10.20 -11.01
C LEU A 95 7.85 9.40 -12.30
N ASP A 96 7.49 9.96 -13.45
CA ASP A 96 7.68 9.30 -14.74
C ASP A 96 9.16 9.16 -15.08
N SER A 97 9.94 10.20 -14.81
CA SER A 97 11.39 10.14 -14.98
C SER A 97 12.04 9.10 -14.07
N TYR A 98 11.55 8.96 -12.83
CA TYR A 98 11.98 7.92 -11.89
C TYR A 98 11.62 6.49 -12.32
N ARG A 99 10.55 6.31 -13.11
CA ARG A 99 10.14 4.98 -13.63
C ARG A 99 11.05 4.48 -14.74
N ILE A 100 11.74 5.38 -15.44
CA ILE A 100 12.69 5.02 -16.50
C ILE A 100 13.93 4.47 -15.81
N SER A 101 14.24 3.19 -16.09
CA SER A 101 15.40 2.48 -15.55
C SER A 101 16.71 2.95 -16.20
N ASP A 102 17.00 4.24 -16.08
CA ASP A 102 18.26 4.84 -16.50
C ASP A 102 19.21 4.89 -15.30
N ILE A 103 20.47 4.49 -15.51
CA ILE A 103 21.51 4.47 -14.47
C ILE A 103 21.73 5.89 -13.92
N ALA A 104 21.61 6.92 -14.77
CA ALA A 104 21.71 8.31 -14.36
C ALA A 104 20.64 8.71 -13.33
N PHE A 105 19.44 8.13 -13.40
CA PHE A 105 18.34 8.39 -12.46
C PHE A 105 18.53 7.70 -11.11
N LEU A 106 19.22 6.56 -11.09
CA LEU A 106 19.58 5.90 -9.85
C LEU A 106 20.54 6.78 -9.05
N GLU A 107 21.56 7.34 -9.70
CA GLU A 107 22.51 8.28 -9.08
C GLU A 107 21.80 9.53 -8.53
N ASP A 108 20.86 10.10 -9.31
CA ASP A 108 20.07 11.25 -8.87
C ASP A 108 19.21 10.91 -7.65
N THR A 109 18.55 9.75 -7.64
CA THR A 109 17.74 9.30 -6.50
C THR A 109 18.59 9.09 -5.25
N PHE A 110 19.79 8.51 -5.36
CA PHE A 110 20.69 8.35 -4.23
C PHE A 110 21.13 9.69 -3.65
N LYS A 111 21.35 10.69 -4.52
CA LYS A 111 21.83 12.01 -4.12
C LYS A 111 20.72 12.92 -3.59
N ASN A 112 19.58 12.93 -4.26
CA ASN A 112 18.50 13.90 -4.08
C ASN A 112 17.25 13.30 -3.42
N GLY A 113 17.16 11.98 -3.26
CA GLY A 113 16.03 11.29 -2.65
C GLY A 113 14.90 10.96 -3.63
N HIS A 114 13.87 10.25 -3.15
CA HIS A 114 12.72 9.86 -3.96
C HIS A 114 11.81 11.06 -4.25
N PRO A 115 11.23 11.22 -5.46
CA PRO A 115 10.34 12.35 -5.81
C PRO A 115 9.22 12.62 -4.78
N LEU A 116 8.50 11.59 -4.35
CA LEU A 116 7.47 11.72 -3.30
C LEU A 116 8.00 12.32 -1.99
N ASP A 117 9.21 11.96 -1.55
CA ASP A 117 9.79 12.53 -0.33
C ASP A 117 10.14 14.01 -0.52
N ASN A 118 10.64 14.37 -1.69
CA ASN A 118 11.04 15.73 -2.02
C ASN A 118 9.82 16.65 -2.17
N GLU A 119 8.79 16.20 -2.87
CA GLU A 119 7.53 16.93 -3.02
C GLU A 119 6.80 17.11 -1.70
N PHE A 120 6.83 16.09 -0.83
CA PHE A 120 6.27 16.20 0.51
C PHE A 120 7.03 17.24 1.35
N LYS A 121 8.37 17.25 1.31
CA LYS A 121 9.20 18.27 2.00
C LYS A 121 8.97 19.67 1.45
N SER A 122 8.69 19.80 0.17
CA SER A 122 8.35 21.07 -0.50
C SER A 122 6.90 21.51 -0.27
N ASN A 123 6.14 20.81 0.56
CA ASN A 123 4.73 21.07 0.86
C ASN A 123 3.83 21.07 -0.40
N ASN A 124 4.02 20.09 -1.30
CA ASN A 124 3.13 19.91 -2.43
C ASN A 124 1.67 19.73 -1.94
N PRO A 125 0.72 20.60 -2.35
CA PRO A 125 -0.63 20.61 -1.80
C PRO A 125 -1.47 19.37 -2.18
N PHE A 126 -1.02 18.61 -3.18
CA PHE A 126 -1.70 17.41 -3.67
C PHE A 126 -1.19 16.13 -3.02
N LEU A 127 -0.09 16.20 -2.27
CA LEU A 127 0.53 15.03 -1.65
C LEU A 127 0.41 15.12 -0.13
N LYS A 128 -0.16 14.09 0.50
CA LYS A 128 -0.29 14.03 1.96
C LYS A 128 0.10 12.69 2.55
N LYS A 129 0.45 12.69 3.83
CA LYS A 129 0.50 11.48 4.66
C LYS A 129 -0.89 11.27 5.26
N PRO A 130 -1.61 10.21 4.87
CA PRO A 130 -2.97 9.99 5.37
C PRO A 130 -2.97 9.70 6.87
N THR A 131 -3.97 10.22 7.56
CA THR A 131 -4.25 9.95 8.97
C THR A 131 -5.65 9.35 9.13
N GLN A 132 -6.02 8.91 10.33
CA GLN A 132 -7.37 8.43 10.62
C GLN A 132 -8.47 9.45 10.27
N LEU A 133 -8.20 10.74 10.50
CA LEU A 133 -9.17 11.81 10.24
C LEU A 133 -9.38 12.06 8.74
N ASP A 134 -8.48 11.54 7.90
CA ASP A 134 -8.45 11.72 6.45
C ASP A 134 -9.03 10.53 5.67
N PHE A 135 -9.60 9.53 6.35
CA PHE A 135 -10.14 8.36 5.69
C PHE A 135 -11.32 8.74 4.78
N VAL A 136 -11.22 8.31 3.53
CA VAL A 136 -12.29 8.42 2.54
C VAL A 136 -12.42 7.05 1.89
N PRO A 137 -13.63 6.48 1.80
CA PRO A 137 -13.86 5.24 1.07
C PRO A 137 -13.25 5.32 -0.33
N TRP A 138 -12.57 4.26 -0.76
CA TRP A 138 -11.80 4.30 -2.00
C TRP A 138 -12.66 4.53 -3.25
N GLN A 139 -13.92 4.08 -3.19
CA GLN A 139 -14.94 4.33 -4.21
C GLN A 139 -15.29 5.82 -4.35
N ASP A 140 -15.19 6.61 -3.28
CA ASP A 140 -15.56 8.03 -3.28
C ASP A 140 -14.50 8.91 -3.95
N TYR A 141 -13.29 8.36 -4.19
CA TYR A 141 -12.30 9.00 -5.05
C TYR A 141 -12.60 8.83 -6.55
N CYS A 142 -13.61 8.05 -6.94
CA CYS A 142 -13.93 7.82 -8.34
C CYS A 142 -14.84 8.94 -8.87
N THR A 143 -14.43 9.64 -9.93
CA THR A 143 -15.24 10.67 -10.59
C THR A 143 -15.45 10.36 -12.08
N THR A 144 -16.54 10.86 -12.64
CA THR A 144 -16.78 10.85 -14.09
C THR A 144 -16.04 12.01 -14.74
N VAL A 145 -15.11 11.69 -15.64
CA VAL A 145 -14.23 12.68 -16.29
C VAL A 145 -14.74 13.15 -17.64
N GLY A 146 -15.60 12.34 -18.27
CA GLY A 146 -16.24 12.63 -19.54
C GLY A 146 -17.06 11.44 -20.04
N CYS A 147 -17.41 11.46 -21.33
CA CYS A 147 -18.11 10.35 -21.98
C CYS A 147 -17.40 9.93 -23.27
N GLU A 148 -17.32 8.62 -23.49
CA GLU A 148 -16.84 7.99 -24.73
C GLU A 148 -17.90 7.00 -25.20
N GLU A 149 -18.30 7.08 -26.47
CA GLU A 149 -19.31 6.19 -27.07
C GLU A 149 -20.63 6.12 -26.28
N GLY A 150 -21.01 7.23 -25.63
CA GLY A 150 -22.21 7.31 -24.80
C GLY A 150 -22.07 6.71 -23.39
N GLN A 151 -20.90 6.16 -23.04
CA GLN A 151 -20.61 5.62 -21.71
C GLN A 151 -19.79 6.62 -20.88
N PRO A 152 -20.07 6.76 -19.58
CA PRO A 152 -19.29 7.61 -18.70
C PRO A 152 -17.91 7.00 -18.46
N VAL A 153 -16.86 7.77 -18.74
CA VAL A 153 -15.48 7.41 -18.38
C VAL A 153 -15.23 7.84 -16.96
N LYS A 154 -14.74 6.92 -16.13
CA LYS A 154 -14.42 7.17 -14.72
C LYS A 154 -12.92 7.09 -14.48
N GLU A 155 -12.40 8.04 -13.71
CA GLU A 155 -11.02 8.01 -13.23
C GLU A 155 -10.98 8.14 -11.70
N ASN A 156 -9.88 7.68 -11.12
CA ASN A 156 -9.63 7.78 -9.69
C ASN A 156 -8.85 9.07 -9.39
N LEU A 157 -9.35 9.86 -8.45
CA LEU A 157 -8.72 11.09 -7.99
C LEU A 157 -7.56 10.83 -7.02
N ALA A 158 -7.46 9.63 -6.45
CA ALA A 158 -6.42 9.30 -5.48
C ALA A 158 -5.51 8.18 -5.97
N GLU A 159 -4.21 8.35 -5.77
CA GLU A 159 -3.24 7.27 -5.84
C GLU A 159 -2.56 7.06 -4.49
N HIS A 160 -2.57 5.80 -4.04
CA HIS A 160 -2.04 5.38 -2.76
C HIS A 160 -0.67 4.75 -2.97
N TYR A 161 0.32 5.19 -2.19
CA TYR A 161 1.69 4.71 -2.26
C TYR A 161 2.08 3.96 -0.99
N TYR A 162 2.54 2.72 -1.15
CA TYR A 162 2.98 1.85 -0.07
C TYR A 162 4.48 1.59 -0.19
N MET A 163 5.15 1.36 0.94
CA MET A 163 6.51 0.85 0.95
C MET A 163 6.50 -0.68 0.83
N PRO A 164 7.49 -1.29 0.14
CA PRO A 164 7.61 -2.75 0.04
C PRO A 164 7.58 -3.43 1.41
N CYS A 165 8.24 -2.87 2.43
CA CYS A 165 8.26 -3.43 3.79
C CYS A 165 6.88 -3.49 4.47
N GLN A 166 5.88 -2.74 4.00
CA GLN A 166 4.51 -2.87 4.51
C GLN A 166 3.88 -4.23 4.19
N ILE A 167 4.49 -5.04 3.31
CA ILE A 167 4.08 -6.43 3.09
C ILE A 167 4.12 -7.27 4.37
N PHE A 168 5.06 -7.00 5.27
CA PHE A 168 5.19 -7.72 6.54
C PHE A 168 4.01 -7.41 7.45
N VAL A 169 3.59 -6.14 7.48
CA VAL A 169 2.37 -5.71 8.20
C VAL A 169 1.15 -6.43 7.62
N ILE A 170 0.98 -6.47 6.30
CA ILE A 170 -0.15 -7.19 5.70
C ILE A 170 -0.10 -8.68 6.02
N ASN A 171 1.06 -9.32 5.95
CA ASN A 171 1.18 -10.73 6.28
C ASN A 171 0.79 -11.02 7.74
N ASP A 172 1.15 -10.14 8.68
CA ASP A 172 0.70 -10.22 10.07
C ASP A 172 -0.79 -9.95 10.21
N LEU A 173 -1.29 -8.89 9.57
CA LEU A 173 -2.71 -8.55 9.60
C LEU A 173 -3.52 -9.70 9.04
N ASN A 174 -3.16 -10.29 7.89
CA ASN A 174 -3.85 -11.45 7.35
C ASN A 174 -3.89 -12.61 8.35
N ARG A 175 -2.79 -12.88 9.08
CA ARG A 175 -2.77 -13.96 10.09
C ARG A 175 -3.60 -13.65 11.32
N MET A 176 -3.57 -12.41 11.81
CA MET A 176 -4.29 -11.99 13.03
C MET A 176 -5.78 -11.68 12.75
N TYR A 177 -6.10 -11.19 11.56
CA TYR A 177 -7.42 -10.69 11.16
C TYR A 177 -8.27 -11.69 10.36
N ILE A 178 -7.76 -12.87 10.02
CA ILE A 178 -8.61 -14.00 9.59
C ILE A 178 -9.74 -14.28 10.61
N ILE A 179 -9.67 -13.81 11.86
CA ILE A 179 -10.78 -13.94 12.82
C ILE A 179 -11.70 -12.71 12.81
N GLU A 180 -11.16 -11.49 12.92
CA GLU A 180 -11.96 -10.27 13.08
C GLU A 180 -12.53 -9.72 11.76
N ILE A 181 -11.79 -9.81 10.65
CA ILE A 181 -12.32 -9.45 9.31
C ILE A 181 -13.34 -10.48 8.87
N ASN A 182 -13.15 -11.78 9.13
CA ASN A 182 -14.18 -12.79 8.83
C ASN A 182 -15.49 -12.56 9.61
N TYR A 183 -15.40 -12.08 10.86
CA TYR A 183 -16.55 -11.66 11.65
C TYR A 183 -17.21 -10.38 11.12
N LEU A 184 -16.42 -9.39 10.67
CA LEU A 184 -16.92 -8.08 10.21
C LEU A 184 -17.34 -8.04 8.72
N THR A 185 -16.85 -8.94 7.88
CA THR A 185 -17.11 -8.98 6.42
C THR A 185 -18.03 -10.12 5.99
N ASN A 186 -18.55 -10.92 6.93
CA ASN A 186 -19.42 -12.09 6.69
C ASN A 186 -18.82 -13.16 5.74
N HIS A 187 -17.52 -13.12 5.42
CA HIS A 187 -16.98 -13.93 4.33
C HIS A 187 -16.51 -15.34 4.70
N GLN A 188 -16.40 -15.71 5.99
CA GLN A 188 -16.21 -17.11 6.39
C GLN A 188 -16.56 -17.33 7.87
N LYS A 189 -17.44 -18.30 8.16
CA LYS A 189 -17.66 -18.81 9.52
C LYS A 189 -16.51 -19.75 9.90
N GLY A 190 -15.82 -19.47 10.99
CA GLY A 190 -14.98 -20.45 11.68
C GLY A 190 -13.72 -19.85 12.30
N TYR A 191 -13.48 -20.26 13.55
CA TYR A 191 -12.39 -19.93 14.48
C TYR A 191 -12.61 -18.70 15.37
N ASP A 192 -12.94 -19.02 16.63
CA ASP A 192 -13.06 -18.11 17.76
C ASP A 192 -11.73 -17.41 18.08
N CYS A 193 -11.86 -16.15 18.53
CA CYS A 193 -11.03 -15.38 19.49
C CYS A 193 -10.84 -13.92 19.02
N LEU A 194 -11.77 -13.04 19.41
CA LEU A 194 -11.58 -11.58 19.34
C LEU A 194 -10.51 -11.15 20.36
N ARG A 195 -9.39 -10.57 19.91
CA ARG A 195 -8.56 -9.73 20.79
C ARG A 195 -9.24 -8.37 20.92
N LYS A 196 -9.77 -8.04 22.10
CA LYS A 196 -10.41 -6.74 22.43
C LYS A 196 -9.55 -5.49 22.18
N LYS A 197 -8.23 -5.66 21.99
CA LYS A 197 -7.31 -4.59 21.62
C LYS A 197 -6.49 -5.03 20.42
N ILE A 198 -6.78 -4.38 19.30
CA ILE A 198 -5.94 -4.37 18.12
C ILE A 198 -4.65 -3.64 18.49
N HIS A 199 -3.51 -4.30 18.32
CA HIS A 199 -2.21 -3.67 18.46
C HIS A 199 -1.69 -3.31 17.06
N GLN A 200 -1.30 -2.05 16.88
CA GLN A 200 -0.57 -1.63 15.70
C GLN A 200 0.73 -2.46 15.61
N SER A 201 0.98 -3.10 14.47
CA SER A 201 2.18 -3.91 14.31
C SER A 201 3.43 -3.03 14.37
N LYS A 202 4.37 -3.38 15.25
CA LYS A 202 5.69 -2.75 15.36
C LYS A 202 6.70 -3.35 14.37
N ILE A 203 6.27 -4.25 13.50
CA ILE A 203 7.15 -5.00 12.59
C ILE A 203 7.97 -4.11 11.66
N LEU A 204 7.45 -2.93 11.31
CA LEU A 204 8.16 -1.95 10.51
C LEU A 204 9.42 -1.41 11.21
N GLU A 205 9.50 -1.47 12.54
CA GLU A 205 10.71 -1.12 13.31
C GLU A 205 11.86 -2.10 13.05
N PHE A 206 11.57 -3.29 12.51
CA PHE A 206 12.54 -4.36 12.29
C PHE A 206 12.75 -4.69 10.80
N SER A 207 12.22 -3.88 9.88
CA SER A 207 12.29 -4.17 8.43
C SER A 207 13.71 -4.32 7.89
N ASP A 208 14.70 -3.73 8.57
CA ASP A 208 16.11 -3.81 8.18
C ASP A 208 16.75 -5.18 8.48
N ILE A 209 16.09 -5.99 9.32
CA ILE A 209 16.60 -7.30 9.76
C ILE A 209 16.20 -8.41 8.78
N PHE A 210 15.05 -8.30 8.11
CA PHE A 210 14.52 -9.33 7.23
C PHE A 210 14.27 -8.79 5.82
N GLN A 211 14.93 -9.39 4.83
CA GLN A 211 14.82 -8.98 3.43
C GLN A 211 13.67 -9.67 2.69
N THR A 212 13.20 -10.82 3.19
CA THR A 212 12.10 -11.58 2.59
C THR A 212 11.03 -11.98 3.60
N VAL A 213 9.82 -12.29 3.12
CA VAL A 213 8.73 -12.84 3.96
C VAL A 213 9.14 -14.18 4.58
N SER A 214 9.97 -14.97 3.90
CA SER A 214 10.50 -16.23 4.44
C SER A 214 11.45 -15.98 5.61
N ASP A 215 12.36 -14.99 5.51
CA ASP A 215 13.28 -14.64 6.59
C ASP A 215 12.52 -14.14 7.81
N TYR A 216 11.50 -13.30 7.58
CA TYR A 216 10.60 -12.84 8.61
C TYR A 216 9.92 -14.02 9.34
N ARG A 217 9.31 -14.95 8.58
CA ARG A 217 8.64 -16.14 9.14
C ARG A 217 9.60 -17.05 9.90
N MET A 218 10.82 -17.23 9.39
CA MET A 218 11.84 -18.03 10.05
C MET A 218 12.23 -17.41 11.39
N LEU A 219 12.49 -16.10 11.42
CA LEU A 219 12.86 -15.41 12.65
C LEU A 219 11.73 -15.42 13.68
N GLU A 220 10.49 -15.18 13.24
CA GLU A 220 9.32 -15.30 14.09
C GLU A 220 9.18 -16.71 14.68
N ALA A 221 9.33 -17.75 13.85
CA ALA A 221 9.28 -19.14 14.33
C ALA A 221 10.36 -19.45 15.37
N VAL A 222 11.57 -18.93 15.18
CA VAL A 222 12.66 -19.04 16.16
C VAL A 222 12.34 -18.29 17.45
N ILE A 223 11.80 -17.08 17.37
CA ILE A 223 11.39 -16.32 18.56
C ILE A 223 10.30 -17.07 19.32
N LEU A 224 9.28 -17.57 18.62
CA LEU A 224 8.19 -18.34 19.22
C LEU A 224 8.70 -19.65 19.83
N SER A 225 9.65 -20.35 19.20
CA SER A 225 10.23 -21.57 19.77
C SER A 225 11.05 -21.25 21.02
N ILE A 226 11.83 -20.17 21.03
CA ILE A 226 12.57 -19.73 22.23
C ILE A 226 11.63 -19.34 23.36
N ILE A 227 10.51 -18.65 23.05
CA ILE A 227 9.51 -18.28 24.05
C ILE A 227 8.80 -19.54 24.57
N ALA A 228 8.44 -20.48 23.70
CA ALA A 228 7.80 -21.74 24.07
C ALA A 228 8.73 -22.58 24.97
N ASP A 229 10.00 -22.76 24.59
CA ASP A 229 11.01 -23.43 25.41
C ASP A 229 11.16 -22.73 26.78
N LYS A 230 11.21 -21.39 26.79
CA LYS A 230 11.28 -20.63 28.05
C LYS A 230 10.02 -20.75 28.90
N LEU A 231 8.85 -20.91 28.31
CA LEU A 231 7.60 -21.16 29.02
C LEU A 231 7.52 -22.58 29.55
N GLU A 232 8.00 -23.59 28.81
CA GLU A 232 8.14 -24.97 29.29
C GLU A 232 9.10 -25.05 30.48
N THR A 233 10.19 -24.27 30.51
CA THR A 233 11.08 -24.18 31.67
C THR A 233 10.53 -23.38 32.85
N ASN A 234 9.38 -22.70 32.70
CA ASN A 234 8.73 -21.92 33.75
C ASN A 234 7.31 -22.43 34.09
N ILE A 235 6.97 -23.67 33.70
CA ILE A 235 5.77 -24.33 34.23
C ILE A 235 6.04 -24.60 35.73
N ILE A 236 5.53 -23.72 36.58
CA ILE A 236 5.24 -24.07 37.96
C ILE A 236 4.12 -25.11 37.86
N GLU A 237 4.39 -26.35 38.26
CA GLU A 237 3.36 -27.36 38.50
C GLU A 237 2.34 -26.76 39.48
N GLY A 238 1.24 -26.26 38.94
CA GLY A 238 0.07 -25.79 39.68
C GLY A 238 -1.10 -26.66 39.30
N ASP A 239 -1.73 -27.25 40.32
CA ASP A 239 -2.72 -28.32 40.24
C ASP A 239 -3.67 -28.22 39.04
N ALA A 240 -3.71 -29.31 38.28
CA ALA A 240 -4.53 -29.47 37.10
C ALA A 240 -6.03 -29.35 37.43
N HIS A 241 -6.71 -28.47 36.68
CA HIS A 241 -8.03 -28.69 36.08
C HIS A 241 -9.05 -29.53 36.87
N GLU A 242 -9.70 -28.92 37.84
CA GLU A 242 -11.10 -29.21 38.16
C GLU A 242 -11.87 -27.89 38.12
N ASN A 243 -13.04 -27.87 37.46
CA ASN A 243 -13.99 -26.75 37.34
C ASN A 243 -14.01 -25.92 36.05
N PHE A 244 -13.85 -26.56 34.88
CA PHE A 244 -14.54 -26.06 33.69
C PHE A 244 -15.26 -27.21 32.99
N ILE A 245 -16.49 -27.47 33.46
CA ILE A 245 -17.48 -28.30 32.76
C ILE A 245 -18.26 -27.37 31.82
N TRP A 246 -18.17 -27.65 30.52
CA TRP A 246 -19.12 -27.20 29.49
C TRP A 246 -20.32 -28.15 29.46
#